data_AF-A0A2V8G6E4-F1
#
_entry.id   AF-A0A2V8G6E4-F1
#
_cell.length_a   1.000
_cell.length_b   1.000
_cell.length_c   1.000
_cell.angle_alpha   90.00
_cell.angle_beta   90.00
_cell.angle_gamma   90.00
#
_symmetry.space_group_name_H-M   'P 1'
#
loop_
_entity.id
_entity.type
_entity.pdbx_description
1 polymer ?
#
loop_
_entity_poly.entity_id
_entity_poly.type
_entity_poly.pdbx_seq_one_letter_code
_entity_poly.pdbx_strand_id
1 'polypeptide(L)'
;RTLAAGTYSVWAVPQQERWTIIFNRAHPVFHTRYPPDQDVLRVEATPRSGSHIETLAFYFPVVDGKHAELVLHWGTVVVPLGIDVP
;
A
#
# COMPACT_ATOMS: atom_id res chain seq x y z
N ARG A 1 -1.61 4.43 -12.70
CA ARG A 1 -0.18 4.83 -12.75
C ARG A 1 0.63 3.56 -12.92
N THR A 2 1.76 3.59 -13.63
CA THR A 2 2.57 2.38 -13.87
C THR A 2 3.76 2.33 -12.91
N LEU A 3 4.01 1.16 -12.32
CA LEU A 3 5.21 0.85 -11.56
C LEU A 3 5.93 -0.28 -12.29
N ALA A 4 7.23 -0.15 -12.50
CA ALA A 4 8.01 -1.25 -13.07
C ALA A 4 7.99 -2.45 -12.12
N ALA A 5 8.04 -3.67 -12.66
CA ALA A 5 8.20 -4.86 -11.83
C ALA A 5 9.53 -4.78 -11.07
N GLY A 6 9.51 -5.05 -9.78
CA GLY A 6 10.70 -4.94 -8.93
C GLY A 6 10.38 -5.08 -7.45
N THR A 7 11.41 -4.88 -6.63
CA THR A 7 11.32 -4.92 -5.17
C THR A 7 11.38 -3.50 -4.61
N TYR A 8 10.46 -3.20 -3.71
CA TYR A 8 10.29 -1.87 -3.13
C TYR A 8 10.00 -2.00 -1.63
N SER A 9 10.40 -1.01 -0.85
CA SER A 9 9.80 -0.79 0.47
C SER A 9 8.49 -0.02 0.31
N VAL A 10 7.54 -0.29 1.21
CA VAL A 10 6.22 0.36 1.23
C VAL A 10 6.15 1.26 2.46
N TRP A 11 5.77 2.52 2.24
CA TRP A 11 5.59 3.53 3.28
C TRP A 11 4.20 4.15 3.18
N ALA A 12 3.69 4.66 4.29
CA ALA A 12 2.38 5.30 4.34
C ALA A 12 2.46 6.64 5.07
N VAL A 13 1.80 7.65 4.51
CA VAL A 13 1.49 8.91 5.20
C VAL A 13 -0.01 8.92 5.46
N PRO A 14 -0.46 8.52 6.67
CA PRO A 14 -1.86 8.50 7.02
C PRO A 14 -2.40 9.91 7.24
N GLN A 15 -3.62 10.17 6.75
CA GLN A 15 -4.42 11.34 7.12
C GLN A 15 -5.86 10.91 7.39
N GLN A 16 -6.70 11.86 7.83
CA GLN A 16 -8.08 11.58 8.21
C GLN A 16 -8.94 11.05 7.06
N GLU A 17 -8.79 11.61 5.85
CA GLU A 17 -9.62 11.24 4.69
C GLU A 17 -8.86 10.45 3.62
N ARG A 18 -7.58 10.77 3.41
CA ARG A 18 -6.76 10.17 2.35
C ARG A 18 -5.40 9.78 2.88
N TRP A 19 -5.00 8.55 2.58
CA TRP A 19 -3.65 8.08 2.84
C TRP A 19 -2.81 8.21 1.58
N THR A 20 -1.54 8.56 1.73
CA THR A 20 -0.57 8.39 0.64
C THR A 20 0.22 7.12 0.87
N ILE A 21 0.07 6.15 -0.01
CA ILE A 21 0.94 4.96 -0.07
C ILE A 21 2.09 5.23 -1.02
N ILE A 22 3.30 4.87 -0.59
CA ILE A 22 4.54 5.21 -1.26
C ILE A 22 5.31 3.94 -1.52
N PHE A 23 5.66 3.70 -2.79
CA PHE A 23 6.63 2.68 -3.18
C PHE A 23 7.98 3.35 -3.34
N ASN A 24 8.96 2.86 -2.60
CA ASN A 24 10.29 3.43 -2.50
C ASN A 24 11.34 2.38 -2.90
N ARG A 25 12.29 2.73 -3.77
CA ARG A 25 13.29 1.78 -4.31
C ARG A 25 14.36 1.37 -3.30
N ALA A 26 14.52 2.12 -2.21
CA ALA A 26 15.45 1.75 -1.15
C ALA A 26 14.94 0.47 -0.46
N HIS A 27 15.69 -0.61 -0.65
CA HIS A 27 15.50 -1.87 0.06
C HIS A 27 16.84 -2.63 0.10
N PRO A 28 17.15 -3.37 1.17
CA PRO A 28 16.43 -3.38 2.45
C PRO A 28 16.67 -2.08 3.23
N VAL A 29 15.64 -1.60 3.94
CA VAL A 29 15.73 -0.43 4.84
C VAL A 29 14.93 -0.69 6.11
N PHE A 30 15.40 -0.17 7.24
CA PHE A 30 14.70 -0.29 8.51
C PHE A 30 13.56 0.75 8.60
N HIS A 31 12.42 0.37 9.18
CA HIS A 31 11.16 1.12 9.13
C HIS A 31 11.17 2.49 9.84
N THR A 32 12.25 2.87 10.53
CA THR A 32 12.36 4.18 11.20
C THR A 32 13.10 5.24 10.38
N ARG A 33 13.80 4.87 9.31
CA ARG A 33 14.55 5.80 8.45
C ARG A 33 13.97 5.83 7.04
N TYR A 34 13.06 6.77 6.80
CA TYR A 34 12.44 6.99 5.50
C TYR A 34 13.40 7.76 4.55
N PRO A 35 13.75 7.23 3.36
CA PRO A 35 14.61 7.89 2.36
C PRO A 35 13.78 8.54 1.23
N PRO A 36 13.31 9.79 1.38
CA PRO A 36 12.33 10.40 0.46
C PRO A 36 12.80 10.57 -0.98
N ASP A 37 14.12 10.69 -1.20
CA ASP A 37 14.75 10.80 -2.53
C ASP A 37 14.66 9.50 -3.35
N GLN A 38 14.29 8.40 -2.69
CA GLN A 38 14.17 7.07 -3.28
C GLN A 38 12.70 6.71 -3.63
N ASP A 39 11.76 7.64 -3.43
CA ASP A 39 10.36 7.45 -3.85
C ASP A 39 10.26 7.30 -5.37
N VAL A 40 9.54 6.28 -5.83
CA VAL A 40 9.29 6.04 -7.27
C VAL A 40 7.82 6.10 -7.64
N LEU A 41 6.92 5.89 -6.68
CA LEU A 41 5.49 6.03 -6.88
C LEU A 41 4.80 6.46 -5.58
N ARG A 42 3.89 7.42 -5.70
CA ARG A 42 2.97 7.83 -4.64
C ARG A 42 1.54 7.66 -5.14
N VAL A 43 0.72 6.97 -4.37
CA VAL A 43 -0.68 6.66 -4.69
C VAL A 43 -1.54 7.15 -3.54
N GLU A 44 -2.59 7.89 -3.86
CA GLU A 44 -3.61 8.23 -2.87
C GLU A 44 -4.60 7.07 -2.76
N ALA A 45 -4.92 6.68 -1.53
CA ALA A 45 -5.93 5.68 -1.21
C ALA A 45 -6.91 6.28 -0.18
N THR A 46 -8.20 6.04 -0.38
CA THR A 46 -9.23 6.40 0.58
C THR A 46 -9.48 5.20 1.49
N PRO A 47 -9.13 5.28 2.79
CA PRO A 47 -9.42 4.20 3.72
C PRO A 47 -10.92 3.99 3.89
N ARG A 48 -11.30 2.75 4.18
CA ARG A 48 -12.67 2.37 4.53
C ARG A 48 -12.69 1.59 5.84
N SER A 49 -13.83 1.59 6.52
CA SER A 49 -14.03 0.75 7.69
C SER A 49 -14.25 -0.71 7.29
N GLY A 50 -13.71 -1.64 8.07
CA GLY A 50 -13.86 -3.09 7.91
C GLY A 50 -13.99 -3.83 9.23
N SER A 51 -14.09 -5.16 9.14
CA SER A 51 -14.10 -6.06 10.31
C SER A 51 -12.80 -5.92 11.11
N HIS A 52 -12.88 -5.92 12.43
CA HIS A 52 -11.69 -5.76 13.25
C HIS A 52 -10.67 -6.89 13.07
N ILE A 53 -9.41 -6.55 12.80
CA ILE A 53 -8.28 -7.48 12.90
C ILE A 53 -7.15 -6.90 13.77
N GLU A 54 -6.59 -7.71 14.66
CA GLU A 54 -5.54 -7.24 15.58
C GLU A 54 -4.17 -7.17 14.92
N THR A 55 -3.85 -8.17 14.09
CA THR A 55 -2.56 -8.24 13.39
C THR A 55 -2.64 -7.45 12.09
N LEU A 56 -1.70 -6.52 11.89
CA LEU A 56 -1.50 -5.86 10.61
C LEU A 56 -1.32 -6.90 9.50
N ALA A 57 -2.17 -6.86 8.49
CA ALA A 57 -2.16 -7.81 7.38
C ALA A 57 -2.11 -7.12 6.02
N PHE A 58 -1.45 -7.79 5.08
CA PHE A 58 -1.49 -7.46 3.65
C PHE A 58 -2.03 -8.67 2.89
N TYR A 59 -3.11 -8.49 2.14
CA TYR A 59 -3.76 -9.60 1.42
C TYR A 59 -4.56 -9.10 0.22
N PHE A 60 -4.98 -10.04 -0.63
CA PHE A 60 -5.77 -9.76 -1.83
C PHE A 60 -7.19 -10.31 -1.68
N PRO A 61 -8.16 -9.52 -1.19
CA PRO A 61 -9.55 -9.98 -1.07
C PRO A 61 -10.24 -10.18 -2.42
N VAL A 62 -9.77 -9.52 -3.47
CA VAL A 62 -10.32 -9.61 -4.83
C VAL A 62 -9.17 -9.84 -5.80
N VAL A 63 -9.32 -10.88 -6.62
CA VAL A 63 -8.43 -11.18 -7.75
C VAL A 63 -9.32 -11.63 -8.91
N ASP A 64 -9.30 -10.89 -10.01
CA ASP A 64 -10.09 -11.17 -11.21
C ASP A 64 -9.27 -10.91 -12.47
N GLY A 65 -8.84 -11.99 -13.12
CA GLY A 65 -8.02 -11.94 -14.33
C GLY A 65 -6.74 -11.13 -14.14
N LYS A 66 -6.69 -9.93 -14.73
CA LYS A 66 -5.55 -9.00 -14.67
C LYS A 66 -5.72 -7.89 -13.62
N HIS A 67 -6.80 -7.94 -12.87
CA HIS A 67 -7.13 -6.97 -11.82
C HIS A 67 -7.04 -7.62 -10.44
N ALA A 68 -6.55 -6.88 -9.46
CA ALA A 68 -6.57 -7.29 -8.06
C ALA A 68 -6.71 -6.08 -7.12
N GLU A 69 -7.29 -6.29 -5.95
CA GLU A 69 -7.25 -5.33 -4.85
C GLU A 69 -6.22 -5.82 -3.82
N LEU A 70 -5.14 -5.07 -3.59
CA LEU A 70 -4.27 -5.26 -2.43
C LEU A 70 -4.80 -4.44 -1.27
N VAL A 71 -4.94 -5.05 -0.10
CA VAL A 71 -5.39 -4.39 1.11
C VAL A 71 -4.31 -4.42 2.18
N LEU A 72 -4.03 -3.26 2.78
CA LEU A 72 -3.49 -3.15 4.13
C LEU A 72 -4.65 -3.07 5.12
N HIS A 73 -4.69 -3.94 6.14
CA HIS A 73 -5.76 -3.97 7.14
C HIS A 73 -5.19 -4.03 8.55
N TRP A 74 -5.68 -3.16 9.44
CA TRP A 74 -5.39 -3.21 10.88
C TRP A 74 -6.46 -2.49 11.69
N GLY A 75 -6.81 -3.04 12.86
CA GLY A 75 -7.98 -2.61 13.61
C GLY A 75 -9.21 -2.68 12.71
N THR A 76 -9.95 -1.58 12.61
CA THR A 76 -11.08 -1.44 11.68
C THR A 76 -10.72 -0.71 10.38
N VAL A 77 -9.45 -0.38 10.16
CA VAL A 77 -9.00 0.44 9.03
C VAL A 77 -8.52 -0.44 7.88
N VAL A 78 -9.19 -0.32 6.74
CA VAL A 78 -8.86 -1.02 5.48
C VAL A 78 -8.39 0.01 4.46
N VAL A 79 -7.17 -0.15 3.95
CA VAL A 79 -6.58 0.71 2.91
C VAL A 79 -6.46 -0.09 1.61
N PRO A 80 -7.38 0.08 0.66
CA PRO A 80 -7.37 -0.65 -0.61
C PRO A 80 -6.48 0.02 -1.66
N LEU A 81 -5.82 -0.80 -2.47
CA LEU A 81 -5.05 -0.40 -3.65
C LEU A 81 -5.45 -1.30 -4.83
N GLY A 82 -6.05 -0.69 -5.86
CA GLY A 82 -6.31 -1.37 -7.12
C GLY A 82 -5.01 -1.58 -7.91
N ILE A 83 -4.82 -2.78 -8.42
CA ILE A 83 -3.65 -3.20 -9.19
C ILE A 83 -4.12 -3.84 -10.48
N ASP A 84 -3.63 -3.32 -11.60
CA ASP A 84 -3.79 -3.93 -12.92
C ASP A 84 -2.42 -4.41 -13.42
N VAL A 85 -2.36 -5.63 -13.92
CA VAL A 85 -1.17 -6.20 -14.57
C VAL A 85 -1.33 -6.25 -16.10
N PRO A 86 -0.23 -6.17 -16.87
CA PRO A 86 -0.28 -6.15 -18.33
C PRO A 86 -0.94 -7.35 -19.00
#